data_AF-A0A4Q3WKH9-F1
#
_entry.id   AF-A0A4Q3WKH9-F1
#
_cell.length_a   1.000
_cell.length_b   1.000
_cell.length_c   1.000
_cell.angle_alpha   90.00
_cell.angle_beta   90.00
_cell.angle_gamma   90.00
#
_symmetry.space_group_name_H-M   'P 1'
#
loop_
_entity.id
_entity.type
_entity.pdbx_description
1 polymer ?
#
loop_
_entity_poly.entity_id
_entity_poly.type
_entity_poly.pdbx_seq_one_letter_code
_entity_poly.pdbx_strand_id
1 'polypeptide(L)' 'MPNLPSAKKRLRQDEKKRARNTAAKTRIKTEVKKALAGTENLAVSVIDRAAAKGIIHKNAAARKKSRLAKRLAAAAA' A
#
# COMPACT_ATOMS: atom_id res chain seq x y z
N MET A 1 -16.32 -24.29 4.62
CA MET A 1 -15.72 -24.60 3.30
C MET A 1 -16.68 -24.11 2.21
N PRO A 2 -16.20 -23.77 1.01
CA PRO A 2 -17.08 -23.42 -0.10
C PRO A 2 -17.86 -24.65 -0.56
N ASN A 3 -19.19 -24.56 -0.56
CA ASN A 3 -20.06 -25.69 -0.94
C ASN A 3 -20.31 -25.76 -2.47
N LEU A 4 -19.95 -24.71 -3.22
CA LEU A 4 -20.06 -24.66 -4.67
C LEU A 4 -18.67 -24.67 -5.34
N PRO A 5 -18.52 -25.29 -6.53
CA PRO A 5 -17.26 -25.33 -7.26
C PRO A 5 -16.76 -23.92 -7.66
N SER A 6 -17.69 -23.02 -8.01
CA SER A 6 -17.40 -21.62 -8.31
C SER A 6 -16.85 -20.87 -7.09
N ALA A 7 -17.40 -21.15 -5.90
CA ALA A 7 -16.94 -20.56 -4.64
C ALA A 7 -15.55 -21.08 -4.25
N LYS A 8 -15.27 -22.38 -4.44
CA LYS A 8 -13.92 -22.95 -4.26
C LYS A 8 -12.89 -22.32 -5.21
N LYS A 9 -13.28 -21.99 -6.45
CA LYS A 9 -12.43 -21.24 -7.39
C LYS A 9 -12.17 -19.81 -6.93
N ARG A 10 -13.20 -19.08 -6.48
CA ARG A 10 -13.05 -17.71 -5.96
C ARG A 10 -12.12 -17.67 -4.75
N LEU A 11 -12.28 -18.58 -3.79
CA LEU A 11 -11.42 -18.67 -2.61
C LEU A 11 -9.93 -18.78 -2.99
N ARG A 12 -9.58 -19.68 -3.91
CA ARG A 12 -8.19 -19.81 -4.42
C ARG A 12 -7.67 -18.55 -5.10
N GLN A 13 -8.52 -17.84 -5.84
CA GLN A 13 -8.13 -16.58 -6.49
C GLN A 13 -7.93 -15.46 -5.48
N ASP A 14 -8.79 -15.39 -4.47
CA ASP A 14 -8.78 -14.36 -3.46
C ASP A 14 -7.58 -14.51 -2.52
N GLU A 15 -7.16 -15.73 -2.18
CA GLU A 15 -5.91 -15.97 -1.45
C GLU A 15 -4.70 -15.40 -2.21
N LYS A 16 -4.60 -15.66 -3.51
CA LYS A 16 -3.52 -15.12 -4.37
C LYS A 16 -3.56 -13.59 -4.46
N LYS A 17 -4.75 -13.00 -4.56
CA LYS A 17 -4.92 -11.53 -4.54
C LYS A 17 -4.55 -10.96 -3.16
N ARG A 18 -4.97 -11.61 -2.08
CA ARG A 18 -4.70 -11.22 -0.70
C ARG A 18 -3.21 -11.18 -0.45
N ALA A 19 -2.46 -12.24 -0.80
CA ALA A 19 -1.01 -12.28 -0.62
C ALA A 19 -0.31 -11.10 -1.31
N ARG A 20 -0.63 -10.84 -2.59
CA ARG A 20 -0.07 -9.71 -3.36
C ARG A 20 -0.42 -8.35 -2.74
N ASN A 21 -1.67 -8.16 -2.36
CA ASN A 21 -2.14 -6.90 -1.78
C ASN A 21 -1.55 -6.65 -0.40
N THR A 22 -1.40 -7.69 0.41
CA THR A 22 -0.75 -7.60 1.73
C THR A 22 0.72 -7.19 1.56
N ALA A 23 1.47 -7.83 0.65
CA ALA A 23 2.87 -7.49 0.38
C ALA A 23 3.04 -6.03 -0.10
N ALA A 24 2.15 -5.55 -0.97
CA ALA A 24 2.18 -4.15 -1.41
C ALA A 24 1.86 -3.18 -0.25
N LYS A 25 0.88 -3.51 0.59
CA LYS A 25 0.49 -2.69 1.76
C LYS A 25 1.60 -2.65 2.82
N THR A 26 2.29 -3.76 3.08
CA THR A 26 3.42 -3.79 4.01
C THR A 26 4.59 -2.99 3.46
N ARG A 27 4.92 -3.15 2.17
CA ARG A 27 5.97 -2.34 1.53
C ARG A 27 5.71 -0.83 1.66
N ILE A 28 4.48 -0.37 1.41
CA ILE A 28 4.13 1.05 1.63
C ILE A 28 4.42 1.48 3.08
N LYS A 29 4.06 0.66 4.08
CA LYS A 29 4.29 1.01 5.50
C LYS A 29 5.79 1.09 5.81
N THR A 30 6.58 0.14 5.31
CA THR A 30 8.03 0.10 5.50
C THR A 30 8.71 1.32 4.87
N GLU A 31 8.39 1.64 3.62
CA GLU A 31 8.98 2.77 2.91
C GLU A 31 8.57 4.12 3.55
N VAL A 32 7.33 4.26 4.00
CA VAL A 32 6.91 5.43 4.78
C VAL A 32 7.70 5.57 6.08
N LYS A 33 7.99 4.45 6.78
CA LYS A 33 8.79 4.47 8.01
C LYS A 33 10.24 4.88 7.72
N LYS A 34 10.84 4.34 6.65
CA LYS A 34 12.20 4.72 6.20
C LYS A 34 12.30 6.20 5.83
N ALA A 35 11.33 6.71 5.09
CA ALA A 35 11.29 8.12 4.69
C ALA A 35 11.23 9.06 5.90
N LEU A 36 10.46 8.70 6.94
CA LEU A 36 10.42 9.46 8.19
C LEU A 36 11.72 9.37 9.00
N ALA A 37 12.51 8.31 8.82
CA ALA A 37 13.83 8.15 9.43
C ALA A 37 14.97 8.79 8.60
N GLY A 38 14.66 9.47 7.49
CA GLY A 38 15.64 10.18 6.66
C GLY A 38 16.51 9.30 5.77
N THR A 39 16.20 8.00 5.64
CA THR A 39 17.09 7.03 4.96
C THR A 39 16.83 6.85 3.47
N GLU A 40 15.57 6.93 3.01
CA GLU A 40 15.22 6.78 1.57
C GLU A 40 13.90 7.49 1.19
N ASN A 41 13.85 8.09 -0.01
CA ASN A 41 12.69 8.82 -0.55
C ASN A 41 11.85 8.01 -1.57
N LEU A 42 11.83 6.68 -1.48
CA LEU A 42 11.04 5.83 -2.39
C LEU A 42 9.55 5.75 -2.03
N ALA A 43 9.15 6.30 -0.87
CA ALA A 43 7.79 6.20 -0.35
C ALA A 43 6.71 6.72 -1.32
N VAL A 44 6.97 7.86 -1.98
CA VAL A 44 6.01 8.48 -2.92
C VAL A 44 5.80 7.58 -4.15
N SER A 45 6.89 7.13 -4.77
CA SER A 45 6.86 6.25 -5.94
C SER A 45 6.13 4.92 -5.66
N VAL A 46 6.37 4.33 -4.48
CA VAL A 46 5.71 3.07 -4.08
C VAL A 46 4.21 3.26 -3.82
N ILE A 47 3.81 4.39 -3.23
CA ILE A 47 2.39 4.74 -3.04
C ILE A 47 1.70 4.90 -4.40
N ASP A 48 2.29 5.63 -5.33
CA ASP A 48 1.68 5.90 -6.63
C ASP A 48 1.60 4.63 -7.50
N ARG A 49 2.63 3.77 -7.46
CA ARG A 49 2.58 2.45 -8.12
C ARG A 49 1.47 1.55 -7.56
N ALA A 50 1.21 1.60 -6.26
CA ALA A 50 0.12 0.84 -5.67
C ALA A 50 -1.26 1.39 -6.05
N ALA A 51 -1.38 2.71 -6.24
CA ALA A 51 -2.59 3.35 -6.74
C ALA A 51 -2.86 3.01 -8.20
N ALA A 52 -1.82 3.04 -9.06
CA ALA A 52 -1.91 2.66 -10.46
C ALA A 52 -2.35 1.20 -10.64
N LYS A 53 -1.90 0.30 -9.75
CA LYS A 53 -2.33 -1.11 -9.73
C LYS A 53 -3.70 -1.35 -9.09
N GLY A 54 -4.39 -0.31 -8.64
CA GLY A 54 -5.71 -0.42 -7.98
C GLY A 54 -5.68 -1.10 -6.59
N ILE A 55 -4.50 -1.27 -5.98
CA ILE A 55 -4.36 -1.89 -4.66
C ILE A 55 -4.82 -0.93 -3.55
N ILE A 56 -4.62 0.37 -3.77
CA ILE A 56 -5.13 1.45 -2.94
C ILE A 56 -5.93 2.43 -3.79
N HIS A 57 -6.98 3.01 -3.22
CA HIS A 57 -7.76 4.04 -3.91
C HIS A 57 -6.92 5.32 -4.10
N LYS A 58 -7.17 6.06 -5.19
CA LYS A 58 -6.48 7.33 -5.51
C LYS A 58 -6.51 8.32 -4.33
N ASN A 59 -7.67 8.47 -3.69
CA ASN A 59 -7.83 9.31 -2.50
C ASN A 59 -7.03 8.80 -1.28
N ALA A 60 -6.88 7.49 -1.13
CA ALA A 60 -6.04 6.93 -0.08
C ALA A 60 -4.55 7.21 -0.34
N ALA A 61 -4.11 7.13 -1.60
CA ALA A 61 -2.77 7.52 -2.01
C ALA A 61 -2.50 9.01 -1.73
N ALA A 62 -3.40 9.89 -2.18
CA ALA A 62 -3.31 11.34 -1.95
C ALA A 62 -3.23 11.69 -0.44
N ARG A 63 -4.10 11.09 0.39
CA ARG A 63 -4.05 11.27 1.85
C ARG A 63 -2.72 10.83 2.45
N LYS A 64 -2.15 9.70 2.00
CA LYS A 64 -0.86 9.22 2.50
C LYS A 64 0.29 10.14 2.11
N LYS A 65 0.32 10.63 0.86
CA LYS A 65 1.32 11.60 0.39
C LYS A 65 1.23 12.92 1.19
N SER A 66 0.03 13.46 1.36
CA SER A 66 -0.19 14.68 2.15
C SER A 66 0.27 14.53 3.61
N ARG A 67 -0.05 13.41 4.27
CA ARG A 67 0.38 13.14 5.65
C ARG A 67 1.90 13.00 5.77
N LEU A 68 2.54 12.36 4.79
CA LEU A 68 4.00 12.22 4.76
C LEU A 68 4.67 13.60 4.64
N ALA A 69 4.23 14.42 3.69
CA ALA A 69 4.77 15.77 3.49
C ALA A 69 4.61 16.63 4.76
N LYS A 70 3.43 16.62 5.40
CA LYS A 70 3.20 17.34 6.66
C LYS A 70 4.15 16.92 7.78
N ARG A 71 4.41 15.62 7.92
CA ARG A 71 5.31 15.10 8.95
C ARG A 71 6.78 15.46 8.68
N LEU A 72 7.20 15.41 7.42
CA LEU A 72 8.56 15.81 7.05
C LEU A 72 8.77 17.31 7.24
N ALA A 73 7.80 18.14 6.87
CA ALA A 73 7.84 19.58 7.12
C ALA A 73 7.89 19.91 8.62
N ALA A 74 7.08 19.23 9.43
CA ALA A 74 7.08 19.40 10.88
C ALA A 74 8.35 18.86 11.57
N ALA A 75 9.07 17.93 10.95
CA ALA A 75 10.35 17.43 11.47
C ALA A 75 11.55 18.28 11.04
N ALA A 76 11.37 19.16 10.06
CA ALA A 76 12.39 20.08 9.56
C ALA A 76 12.29 21.48 10.18
N ALA A 77 11.17 21.80 10.84
CA ALA A 77 10.96 22.99 11.67
C ALA A 77 11.36 22.69 13.12
#